data_AF-A0A392NFR3-F1
#
_entry.id   AF-A0A392NFR3-F1
#
_cell.length_a   1.000
_cell.length_b   1.000
_cell.length_c   1.000
_cell.angle_alpha   90.00
_cell.angle_beta   90.00
_cell.angle_gamma   90.00
#
_symmetry.space_group_name_H-M   'P 1'
#
loop_
_entity.id
_entity.type
_entity.pdbx_description
1 polymer ?
#
loop_
_entity_poly.entity_id
_entity_poly.type
_entity_poly.pdbx_seq_one_letter_code
_entity_poly.pdbx_strand_id
1 'polypeptide(L)'
;ADLRRKSLEYEVKGTLLNYLVASSQEQEVLDAQSEVKKAHENLNNAETKYSEAKENAAAQSEKMNKLLEEKKEAESAAESLGEEKTRLENDIYDLQLSAALQYDEGFSFALEQVKILFPDLDAECLGEADAMKKIVDGKLVPYVLPEQ
;
A
#
# COMPACT_ATOMS: atom_id res chain seq x y z
N ALA A 1 15.31 99.92 16.45
CA ALA A 1 14.08 99.25 15.96
C ALA A 1 14.41 97.98 15.16
N ASP A 2 15.39 98.00 14.25
CA ASP A 2 15.69 96.86 13.35
C ASP A 2 16.17 95.57 14.03
N LEU A 3 17.00 95.64 15.08
CA LEU A 3 17.47 94.45 15.81
C LEU A 3 16.33 93.62 16.42
N ARG A 4 15.30 94.28 16.98
CA ARG A 4 14.12 93.60 17.54
C ARG A 4 13.30 92.90 16.45
N ARG A 5 13.13 93.54 15.29
CA ARG A 5 12.43 92.95 14.14
C ARG A 5 13.16 91.70 13.62
N LYS A 6 14.49 91.78 13.51
CA LYS A 6 15.34 90.67 13.07
C LYS A 6 15.35 89.51 14.07
N SER A 7 15.36 89.81 15.37
CA SER A 7 15.24 88.81 16.44
C SER A 7 13.92 88.05 16.34
N LEU A 8 12.80 88.77 16.18
CA LEU A 8 11.48 88.18 16.02
C LEU A 8 11.38 87.32 14.75
N GLU A 9 11.97 87.78 13.64
CA GLU A 9 12.00 87.01 12.40
C GLU A 9 12.74 85.67 12.55
N TYR A 10 13.88 85.64 13.24
CA TYR A 10 14.62 84.40 13.50
C TYR A 10 13.87 83.46 14.44
N GLU A 11 13.18 83.99 15.45
CA GLU A 11 12.35 83.20 16.36
C GLU A 11 11.17 82.54 15.63
N VAL A 12 10.48 83.30 14.76
CA VAL A 12 9.42 82.78 13.90
C VAL A 12 9.96 81.72 12.93
N LYS A 13 11.14 81.93 12.33
CA LYS A 13 11.78 80.94 11.46
C LYS A 13 12.18 79.67 12.21
N GLY A 14 12.73 79.80 13.42
CA GLY A 14 13.13 78.66 14.25
C GLY A 14 11.94 77.83 14.72
N THR A 15 10.85 78.48 15.12
CA THR A 15 9.61 77.77 15.51
C THR A 15 8.97 77.05 14.32
N LEU A 16 8.93 77.67 13.14
CA LEU A 16 8.43 77.01 11.93
C LEU A 16 9.30 75.80 11.53
N LEU A 17 10.63 75.93 11.60
CA LEU A 17 11.54 74.82 11.32
C LEU A 17 11.34 73.65 12.29
N ASN A 18 11.22 73.95 13.59
CA ASN A 18 10.95 72.92 14.61
C ASN A 18 9.62 72.20 14.36
N TYR A 19 8.57 72.92 13.96
CA TYR A 19 7.28 72.32 13.61
C TYR A 19 7.40 71.36 12.42
N LEU A 20 8.09 71.76 11.34
CA LEU A 20 8.30 70.90 10.17
C LEU A 20 9.10 69.64 10.52
N VAL A 21 10.14 69.78 11.35
CA VAL A 21 10.93 68.64 11.82
C VAL A 21 10.07 67.70 12.67
N ALA A 22 9.31 68.22 13.63
CA ALA A 22 8.44 67.42 14.49
C ALA A 22 7.35 66.70 13.69
N SER A 23 6.71 67.38 12.73
CA SER A 23 5.69 66.78 11.86
C SER A 23 6.25 65.67 10.96
N SER A 24 7.46 65.84 10.45
CA SER A 24 8.14 64.79 9.67
C SER A 24 8.46 63.57 10.53
N GLN A 25 8.95 63.78 11.76
CA GLN A 25 9.24 62.69 12.70
C GLN A 25 7.96 61.95 13.12
N GLU A 26 6.87 62.67 13.37
CA GLU A 26 5.59 62.07 13.71
C GLU A 26 5.06 61.16 12.60
N GLN A 27 5.17 61.58 11.34
CA GLN A 27 4.78 60.74 10.19
C GLN A 27 5.65 59.49 10.07
N GLU A 28 6.96 59.63 10.22
CA GLU A 28 7.90 58.48 10.19
C GLU A 28 7.57 57.46 11.30
N VAL A 29 7.22 57.93 12.49
CA VAL A 29 6.78 57.07 13.60
C VAL A 29 5.46 56.36 13.27
N LEU A 30 4.48 57.05 12.67
CA LEU A 30 3.21 56.44 12.27
C LEU A 30 3.40 55.35 11.20
N ASP A 31 4.26 55.61 10.21
CA ASP A 31 4.59 54.64 9.16
C ASP A 31 5.28 53.41 9.77
N ALA A 32 6.28 53.62 10.63
CA ALA A 32 6.96 52.54 11.35
C ALA A 32 5.99 51.72 12.21
N GLN A 33 5.05 52.36 12.92
CA GLN A 33 4.02 51.66 13.71
C GLN A 33 3.10 50.79 12.84
N SER A 34 2.71 51.28 11.67
CA SER A 34 1.90 50.53 10.69
C SER A 34 2.63 49.29 10.18
N GLU A 35 3.93 49.44 9.86
CA GLU A 35 4.77 48.32 9.43
C GLU A 35 4.98 47.30 10.54
N VAL A 36 5.25 47.75 11.78
CA VAL A 36 5.39 46.88 12.96
C VAL A 36 4.11 46.08 13.20
N LYS A 37 2.93 46.72 13.05
CA LYS A 37 1.64 46.02 13.20
C LYS A 37 1.47 44.91 12.16
N LYS A 38 1.75 45.19 10.88
CA LYS A 38 1.70 44.18 9.80
C LYS A 38 2.69 43.05 10.04
N ALA A 39 3.91 43.36 10.48
CA ALA A 39 4.92 42.37 10.79
C ALA A 39 4.48 41.45 11.95
N HIS A 40 3.84 42.01 12.98
CA HIS A 40 3.32 41.24 14.10
C HIS A 40 2.17 40.29 13.68
N GLU A 41 1.22 40.77 12.86
CA GLU A 41 0.14 39.94 12.34
C GLU A 41 0.69 38.79 11.47
N ASN A 42 1.68 39.07 10.63
CA ASN A 42 2.34 38.04 9.82
C ASN A 42 3.09 37.02 10.66
N LEU A 43 3.77 37.46 11.72
CA LEU A 43 4.48 36.58 12.65
C LEU A 43 3.52 35.62 13.35
N ASN A 44 2.41 36.13 13.90
CA ASN A 44 1.39 35.30 14.56
C ASN A 44 0.81 34.25 13.59
N ASN A 45 0.54 34.65 12.34
CA ASN A 45 0.05 33.73 11.31
C ASN A 45 1.10 32.64 10.97
N ALA A 46 2.38 33.00 10.91
CA ALA A 46 3.46 32.05 10.66
C ALA A 46 3.64 31.07 11.83
N GLU A 47 3.58 31.56 13.07
CA GLU A 47 3.64 30.72 14.28
C GLU A 47 2.49 29.71 14.33
N THR A 48 1.26 30.16 14.04
CA THR A 48 0.07 29.27 13.98
C THR A 48 0.27 28.16 12.96
N LYS A 49 0.65 28.51 11.72
CA LYS A 49 0.89 27.51 10.66
C LYS A 49 2.03 26.56 10.99
N TYR A 50 3.09 27.04 11.64
CA TYR A 50 4.20 26.20 12.07
C TYR A 50 3.76 25.17 13.11
N SER A 51 2.94 25.58 14.08
CA SER A 51 2.40 24.68 15.11
C SER A 51 1.54 23.58 14.48
N GLU A 52 0.63 23.95 13.58
CA GLU A 52 -0.23 22.99 12.84
C GLU A 52 0.61 22.01 12.01
N ALA A 53 1.61 22.51 11.27
CA ALA A 53 2.48 21.67 10.46
C ALA A 53 3.28 20.67 11.32
N LYS A 54 3.75 21.11 12.50
CA LYS A 54 4.49 20.26 13.44
C LYS A 54 3.62 19.14 14.01
N GLU A 55 2.39 19.46 14.40
CA GLU A 55 1.43 18.46 14.90
C GLU A 55 1.08 17.43 13.82
N ASN A 56 0.79 17.88 12.60
CA ASN A 56 0.51 17.01 11.47
C ASN A 56 1.70 16.09 11.12
N ALA A 57 2.93 16.62 11.16
CA ALA A 57 4.13 15.82 10.93
C ALA A 57 4.30 14.73 12.00
N ALA A 58 4.02 15.04 13.27
CA ALA A 58 4.07 14.06 14.35
C ALA A 58 3.02 12.95 14.15
N ALA A 59 1.77 13.31 13.86
CA ALA A 59 0.69 12.35 13.61
C ALA A 59 0.99 11.45 12.38
N GLN A 60 1.57 12.02 11.32
CA GLN A 60 1.96 11.26 10.14
C GLN A 60 3.10 10.28 10.44
N SER A 61 4.08 10.66 11.26
CA SER A 61 5.17 9.77 11.68
C SER A 61 4.65 8.59 12.48
N GLU A 62 3.70 8.81 13.39
CA GLU A 62 3.09 7.74 14.18
C GLU A 62 2.32 6.75 13.29
N LYS A 63 1.52 7.27 12.35
CA LYS A 63 0.80 6.43 11.38
C LYS A 63 1.76 5.61 10.50
N MET A 64 2.87 6.20 10.07
CA MET A 64 3.87 5.52 9.26
C MET A 64 4.53 4.36 10.01
N ASN A 65 4.84 4.54 11.29
CA ASN A 65 5.39 3.47 12.13
C ASN A 65 4.41 2.31 12.29
N LYS A 66 3.12 2.59 12.54
CA LYS A 66 2.09 1.54 12.62
C LYS A 66 1.98 0.73 11.33
N LEU A 67 1.96 1.41 10.19
CA LEU A 67 1.91 0.76 8.87
C LEU A 67 3.16 -0.06 8.57
N LEU A 68 4.33 0.35 9.08
CA LEU A 68 5.58 -0.39 8.90
C LEU A 68 5.56 -1.73 9.64
N GLU A 69 5.05 -1.76 10.87
CA GLU A 69 4.88 -3.00 11.63
C GLU A 69 3.84 -3.92 10.98
N GLU A 70 2.67 -3.39 10.59
CA GLU A 70 1.64 -4.17 9.88
C GLU A 70 2.18 -4.78 8.57
N LYS A 71 3.00 -4.01 7.82
CA LYS A 71 3.65 -4.51 6.60
C LYS A 71 4.61 -5.66 6.89
N LYS A 72 5.40 -5.58 7.95
CA LYS A 72 6.35 -6.62 8.35
C LYS A 72 5.63 -7.91 8.78
N GLU A 73 4.55 -7.78 9.53
CA GLU A 73 3.70 -8.93 9.90
C GLU A 73 3.07 -9.58 8.66
N ALA A 74 2.55 -8.78 7.74
CA ALA A 74 1.98 -9.27 6.48
C ALA A 74 3.04 -9.96 5.59
N GLU A 75 4.26 -9.43 5.53
CA GLU A 75 5.37 -10.07 4.80
C GLU A 75 5.73 -11.44 5.38
N SER A 76 5.82 -11.56 6.70
CA SER A 76 6.05 -12.84 7.40
C SER A 76 4.92 -13.85 7.14
N ALA A 77 3.66 -13.40 7.20
CA ALA A 77 2.52 -14.26 6.92
C ALA A 77 2.50 -14.74 5.46
N ALA A 78 2.85 -13.85 4.51
CA ALA A 78 2.92 -14.20 3.09
C ALA A 78 4.02 -15.23 2.79
N GLU A 79 5.17 -15.14 3.46
CA GLU A 79 6.25 -16.12 3.35
C GLU A 79 5.79 -17.51 3.82
N SER A 80 5.19 -17.60 5.00
CA SER A 80 4.67 -18.86 5.54
C SER A 80 3.59 -19.49 4.65
N LEU A 81 2.69 -18.68 4.09
CA LEU A 81 1.68 -19.15 3.13
C LEU A 81 2.31 -19.64 1.83
N GLY A 82 3.40 -19.00 1.37
CA GLY A 82 4.16 -19.43 0.21
C GLY A 82 4.76 -20.83 0.43
N GLU A 83 5.39 -21.06 1.58
CA GLU A 83 5.94 -22.37 1.94
C GLU A 83 4.85 -23.44 2.02
N GLU A 84 3.74 -23.17 2.72
CA GLU A 84 2.63 -24.10 2.83
C GLU A 84 2.01 -24.46 1.48
N LYS A 85 1.87 -23.48 0.57
CA LYS A 85 1.40 -23.71 -0.79
C LYS A 85 2.31 -24.70 -1.51
N THR A 86 3.63 -24.50 -1.49
CA THR A 86 4.57 -25.42 -2.15
C THR A 86 4.52 -26.83 -1.57
N ARG A 87 4.36 -26.95 -0.25
CA ARG A 87 4.17 -28.26 0.42
C ARG A 87 2.91 -28.95 -0.07
N LEU A 88 1.78 -28.26 -0.08
CA LEU A 88 0.50 -28.82 -0.53
C LEU A 88 0.51 -29.19 -2.02
N GLU A 89 1.18 -28.41 -2.87
CA GLU A 89 1.35 -28.75 -4.29
C GLU A 89 2.12 -30.07 -4.47
N ASN A 90 3.19 -30.27 -3.68
CA ASN A 90 3.93 -31.54 -3.68
C ASN A 90 3.10 -32.71 -3.13
N ASP A 91 2.38 -32.51 -2.01
CA ASP A 91 1.53 -33.54 -1.42
C ASP A 91 0.41 -33.98 -2.39
N ILE A 92 -0.19 -33.03 -3.14
CA ILE A 92 -1.17 -33.33 -4.18
C ILE A 92 -0.55 -34.17 -5.30
N TYR A 93 0.65 -33.80 -5.76
CA TYR A 93 1.36 -34.53 -6.80
C TYR A 93 1.66 -35.98 -6.37
N ASP A 94 2.20 -36.16 -5.16
CA ASP A 94 2.53 -37.48 -4.62
C ASP A 94 1.27 -38.33 -4.39
N LEU A 95 0.17 -37.71 -3.93
CA LEU A 95 -1.10 -38.39 -3.77
C LEU A 95 -1.71 -38.83 -5.11
N GLN A 96 -1.65 -37.97 -6.14
CA GLN A 96 -2.11 -38.32 -7.49
C GLN A 96 -1.29 -39.48 -8.08
N LEU A 97 0.03 -39.44 -7.91
CA LEU A 97 0.91 -40.50 -8.39
C LEU A 97 0.65 -41.83 -7.67
N SER A 98 0.56 -41.82 -6.35
CA SER A 98 0.28 -43.03 -5.56
C SER A 98 -1.09 -43.61 -5.87
N ALA A 99 -2.12 -42.77 -6.03
CA ALA A 99 -3.45 -43.22 -6.46
C ALA A 99 -3.41 -43.87 -7.84
N ALA A 100 -2.73 -43.24 -8.82
CA ALA A 100 -2.59 -43.80 -10.16
C ALA A 100 -1.90 -45.17 -10.15
N LEU A 101 -0.81 -45.31 -9.39
CA LEU A 101 -0.09 -46.57 -9.24
C LEU A 101 -0.96 -47.67 -8.60
N GLN A 102 -1.70 -47.35 -7.54
CA GLN A 102 -2.57 -48.31 -6.88
C GLN A 102 -3.72 -48.79 -7.78
N TYR A 103 -4.31 -47.88 -8.57
CA TYR A 103 -5.35 -48.26 -9.51
C TYR A 103 -4.81 -49.11 -10.66
N ASP A 104 -3.65 -48.77 -11.21
CA ASP A 104 -3.01 -49.54 -12.28
C ASP A 104 -2.62 -50.97 -11.83
N GLU A 105 -2.01 -51.06 -10.64
CA GLU A 105 -1.63 -52.33 -10.02
C GLU A 105 -2.87 -53.17 -9.66
N GLY A 106 -3.87 -52.57 -9.01
CA GLY A 106 -5.11 -53.25 -8.65
C GLY A 106 -5.90 -53.75 -9.86
N PHE A 107 -5.94 -52.96 -10.94
CA PHE A 107 -6.56 -53.36 -12.20
C PHE A 107 -5.82 -54.53 -12.85
N SER A 108 -4.49 -54.47 -12.90
CA SER A 108 -3.65 -55.56 -13.41
C SER A 108 -3.86 -56.85 -12.63
N PHE A 109 -3.91 -56.79 -11.30
CA PHE A 109 -4.21 -57.96 -10.46
C PHE A 109 -5.61 -58.53 -10.72
N ALA A 110 -6.62 -57.68 -10.92
CA ALA A 110 -7.98 -58.14 -11.23
C ALA A 110 -8.03 -58.88 -12.58
N LEU A 111 -7.32 -58.40 -13.60
CA LEU A 111 -7.21 -59.11 -14.88
C LEU A 111 -6.54 -60.49 -14.72
N GLU A 112 -5.48 -60.58 -13.93
CA GLU A 112 -4.82 -61.87 -13.64
C GLU A 112 -5.76 -62.83 -12.88
N GLN A 113 -6.54 -62.34 -11.92
CA GLN A 113 -7.55 -63.15 -11.24
C GLN A 113 -8.60 -63.69 -12.22
N VAL A 114 -9.05 -62.89 -13.19
CA VAL A 114 -10.01 -63.33 -14.22
C VAL A 114 -9.42 -64.43 -15.09
N LYS A 115 -8.16 -64.29 -15.54
CA LYS A 115 -7.47 -65.35 -16.32
C LYS A 115 -7.42 -66.68 -15.56
N ILE A 116 -7.18 -66.63 -14.25
CA ILE A 116 -7.12 -67.84 -13.42
C ILE A 116 -8.50 -68.48 -13.25
N LEU A 117 -9.54 -67.67 -12.99
CA LEU A 117 -10.90 -68.17 -12.76
C LEU A 117 -11.58 -68.68 -14.04
N PHE A 118 -11.18 -68.16 -15.21
CA PHE A 118 -11.76 -68.50 -16.51
C PHE A 118 -10.65 -68.83 -17.53
N PRO A 119 -10.03 -70.03 -17.46
CA PRO A 119 -8.88 -70.37 -18.29
C PRO A 119 -9.19 -70.49 -19.80
N ASP A 120 -10.46 -70.72 -20.15
CA ASP A 120 -10.91 -70.81 -21.55
C ASP A 120 -11.30 -69.43 -22.15
N LEU A 121 -11.16 -68.34 -21.38
CA LEU A 121 -11.49 -66.99 -21.83
C LEU A 121 -10.49 -66.54 -22.91
N ASP A 122 -10.99 -65.86 -23.94
CA ASP A 122 -10.16 -65.28 -24.99
C ASP A 122 -9.21 -64.20 -24.41
N ALA A 123 -7.93 -64.55 -24.35
CA ALA A 123 -6.89 -63.69 -23.81
C ALA A 123 -6.67 -62.42 -24.64
N GLU A 124 -6.95 -62.46 -25.95
CA GLU A 124 -6.84 -61.29 -26.82
C GLU A 124 -7.96 -60.29 -26.49
N CYS A 125 -9.19 -60.77 -26.34
CA CYS A 125 -10.33 -59.96 -25.91
C CYS A 125 -10.15 -59.38 -24.49
N LEU A 126 -9.63 -60.16 -23.54
CA LEU A 126 -9.33 -59.65 -22.20
C LEU A 126 -8.24 -58.57 -22.21
N GLY A 127 -7.29 -58.65 -23.15
CA GLY A 127 -6.25 -57.63 -23.35
C GLY A 127 -6.78 -56.28 -23.85
N GLU A 128 -8.02 -56.21 -24.36
CA GLU A 128 -8.67 -54.96 -24.72
C GLU A 128 -9.15 -54.16 -23.50
N ALA A 129 -9.27 -54.82 -22.35
CA ALA A 129 -9.68 -54.21 -21.09
C ALA A 129 -8.66 -53.15 -20.65
N ASP A 130 -9.19 -51.99 -20.29
CA ASP A 130 -8.41 -50.81 -19.93
C ASP A 130 -9.18 -50.05 -18.87
N ALA A 131 -8.51 -49.72 -17.76
CA ALA A 131 -9.10 -48.99 -16.64
C ALA A 131 -9.67 -47.62 -17.04
N MET A 132 -9.17 -47.05 -18.14
CA MET A 132 -9.58 -45.76 -18.68
C MET A 132 -10.67 -45.88 -19.76
N LYS A 133 -11.25 -47.06 -19.98
CA LYS A 133 -12.41 -47.25 -20.86
C LYS A 133 -13.69 -47.39 -20.04
N LYS A 134 -14.79 -46.91 -20.61
CA LYS A 134 -16.15 -47.14 -20.11
C LYS A 134 -16.89 -48.12 -21.01
N ILE A 135 -17.94 -48.73 -20.47
CA ILE A 135 -18.83 -49.62 -21.21
C ILE A 135 -20.01 -48.79 -21.73
N VAL A 136 -20.19 -48.74 -23.05
CA VAL A 136 -21.35 -48.13 -23.72
C VAL A 136 -21.91 -49.16 -24.68
N ASP A 137 -23.19 -49.52 -24.52
CA ASP A 137 -23.89 -50.52 -25.35
C ASP A 137 -23.12 -51.86 -25.49
N GLY A 138 -22.48 -52.30 -24.41
CA GLY A 138 -21.69 -53.54 -24.38
C GLY A 138 -20.32 -53.45 -25.07
N LYS A 139 -19.88 -52.25 -25.49
CA LYS A 139 -18.56 -52.02 -26.09
C LYS A 139 -17.68 -51.17 -25.19
N LEU A 140 -16.38 -51.47 -25.20
CA LEU A 140 -15.37 -50.67 -24.53
C LEU A 140 -15.03 -49.44 -25.38
N VAL A 141 -15.22 -48.26 -24.81
CA VAL A 141 -14.87 -46.98 -25.46
C VAL A 141 -14.03 -46.13 -24.52
N PRO A 142 -13.10 -45.29 -25.03
CA PRO A 142 -12.32 -44.38 -24.19
C PRO A 142 -13.22 -43.54 -23.28
N TYR A 143 -12.83 -43.40 -22.02
CA TYR A 143 -13.45 -42.46 -21.11
C TYR A 143 -13.10 -41.03 -21.53
N VAL A 144 -14.12 -40.17 -21.54
CA VAL A 144 -13.97 -38.73 -21.79
C VAL A 144 -14.47 -38.02 -20.54
N LEU A 145 -13.62 -37.17 -19.97
CA LEU A 145 -13.98 -36.34 -18.83
C LEU A 145 -15.22 -35.49 -19.19
N PRO A 146 -16.29 -35.51 -18.39
CA PRO A 146 -17.39 -34.57 -18.54
C PRO A 146 -16.88 -33.14 -18.46
N GLU A 147 -17.35 -32.25 -19.34
CA GLU A 147 -17.12 -30.82 -19.19
C GLU A 147 -17.70 -30.36 -17.84
N GLN A 148 -16.87 -29.71 -17.02
CA GLN A 148 -17.25 -29.12 -15.73
C GLN A 148 -17.88 -27.75 -15.91
#